data_AF-A0A924GYE6-F1
#
_entry.id   AF-A0A924GYE6-F1
#
_cell.length_a   1.000
_cell.length_b   1.000
_cell.length_c   1.000
_cell.angle_alpha   90.00
_cell.angle_beta   90.00
_cell.angle_gamma   90.00
#
_symmetry.space_group_name_H-M   'P 1'
#
loop_
_entity.id
_entity.type
_entity.pdbx_description
1 polymer ?
#
loop_
_entity_poly.entity_id
_entity_poly.type
_entity_poly.pdbx_seq_one_letter_code
_entity_poly.pdbx_strand_id
1 'polypeptide(L)'
;AGLGRDAVAHLQAQWEDLTPLIEAHAGYQREHGDDADVDAHNLAQRALHANFTPFFAAIHASLKQLDKAIRQLEKRALVLAKAAGKRGSADRRTKVLKDAVQALHDEVKSAESWFQHVQWLQDRFPQAKYEDVIGLCKLASPTELMEQDYSLNPGRYVGVVIEEDGKTEEDFIEDLCAARADLATLSEAAHDLEAVIFANLKEIVGEA
;
A
#
# COMPACT_ATOMS: atom_id res chain seq x y z
N ALA A 1 23.32 -20.57 15.27
CA ALA A 1 23.15 -21.06 13.89
C ALA A 1 21.74 -21.57 13.58
N GLY A 2 20.90 -21.94 14.57
CA GLY A 2 19.55 -22.49 14.36
C GLY A 2 18.57 -21.55 13.65
N LEU A 3 18.24 -20.40 14.26
CA LEU A 3 17.17 -19.50 13.78
C LEU A 3 17.20 -19.11 12.29
N GLY A 4 18.38 -18.93 11.70
CA GLY A 4 18.48 -18.60 10.27
C GLY A 4 18.23 -19.82 9.37
N ARG A 5 18.68 -21.01 9.78
CA ARG A 5 18.40 -22.25 9.05
C ARG A 5 16.92 -22.63 9.15
N ASP A 6 16.33 -22.44 10.32
CA ASP A 6 14.91 -22.72 10.56
C ASP A 6 14.03 -21.80 9.70
N ALA A 7 14.38 -20.51 9.60
CA ALA A 7 13.66 -19.56 8.74
C ALA A 7 13.77 -19.90 7.24
N VAL A 8 14.94 -20.37 6.79
CA VAL A 8 15.12 -20.84 5.40
C VAL A 8 14.33 -22.14 5.15
N ALA A 9 14.37 -23.08 6.09
CA ALA A 9 13.61 -24.33 5.98
C ALA A 9 12.10 -24.07 5.93
N HIS A 10 11.60 -23.13 6.74
CA HIS A 10 10.20 -22.73 6.71
C HIS A 10 9.80 -22.14 5.35
N LEU A 11 10.63 -21.25 4.77
CA LEU A 11 10.40 -20.70 3.44
C LEU A 11 10.41 -21.80 2.35
N GLN A 12 11.36 -22.74 2.42
CA GLN A 12 11.45 -23.85 1.47
C GLN A 12 10.22 -24.76 1.54
N ALA A 13 9.72 -25.04 2.74
CA ALA A 13 8.50 -25.81 2.92
C ALA A 13 7.27 -25.14 2.25
N GLN A 14 7.16 -23.81 2.32
CA GLN A 14 6.06 -23.10 1.63
C GLN A 14 6.13 -23.29 0.12
N TRP A 15 7.32 -23.47 -0.44
CA TRP A 15 7.49 -23.63 -1.89
C TRP A 15 6.98 -24.98 -2.39
N GLU A 16 6.92 -26.00 -1.54
CA GLU A 16 6.33 -27.30 -1.89
C GLU A 16 4.81 -27.19 -2.09
N ASP A 17 4.16 -26.26 -1.38
CA ASP A 17 2.72 -25.96 -1.52
C ASP A 17 2.39 -25.24 -2.84
N LEU A 18 3.38 -24.81 -3.62
CA LEU A 18 3.16 -24.17 -4.91
C LEU A 18 2.68 -25.17 -5.98
N THR A 19 3.13 -26.43 -5.93
CA THR A 19 2.76 -27.45 -6.92
C THR A 19 1.25 -27.67 -7.02
N PRO A 20 0.50 -27.95 -5.92
CA PRO A 20 -0.95 -28.12 -6.01
C PRO A 20 -1.68 -26.85 -6.48
N LEU A 21 -1.13 -25.66 -6.20
CA LEU A 21 -1.71 -24.39 -6.67
C LEU A 21 -1.56 -24.21 -8.19
N ILE A 22 -0.41 -24.59 -8.75
CA ILE A 22 -0.19 -24.62 -10.20
C ILE A 22 -1.18 -25.56 -10.87
N GLU A 23 -1.38 -26.76 -10.30
CA GLU A 23 -2.35 -27.74 -10.81
C GLU A 23 -3.79 -27.21 -10.74
N ALA A 24 -4.18 -26.56 -9.65
CA ALA A 24 -5.49 -25.95 -9.49
C ALA A 24 -5.73 -24.84 -10.53
N HIS A 25 -4.74 -23.99 -10.78
CA HIS A 25 -4.81 -22.95 -11.81
C HIS A 25 -4.90 -23.54 -13.22
N ALA A 26 -4.10 -24.57 -13.54
CA ALA A 26 -4.18 -25.27 -14.82
C ALA A 26 -5.51 -26.02 -15.01
N GLY A 27 -6.13 -26.50 -13.93
CA GLY A 27 -7.50 -27.03 -13.93
C GLY A 27 -8.51 -25.94 -14.30
N TYR A 28 -8.48 -24.83 -13.58
CA TYR A 28 -9.33 -23.67 -13.83
C TYR A 28 -9.27 -23.19 -15.28
N GLN A 29 -8.08 -23.02 -15.85
CA GLN A 29 -7.92 -22.56 -17.23
C GLN A 29 -8.47 -23.53 -18.29
N ARG A 30 -8.51 -24.84 -17.98
CA ARG A 30 -9.09 -25.83 -18.90
C ARG A 30 -10.62 -25.84 -18.85
N GLU A 31 -11.19 -25.60 -17.67
CA GLU A 31 -12.63 -25.64 -17.43
C GLU A 31 -13.33 -24.31 -17.77
N HIS A 32 -12.62 -23.19 -17.65
CA HIS A 32 -13.17 -21.84 -17.81
C HIS A 32 -12.40 -21.05 -18.86
N GLY A 33 -12.83 -21.15 -20.13
CA GLY A 33 -12.38 -20.30 -21.23
C GLY A 33 -13.13 -18.96 -21.31
N ASP A 34 -12.78 -18.13 -22.30
CA ASP A 34 -13.29 -16.75 -22.46
C ASP A 34 -14.80 -16.65 -22.75
N ASP A 35 -15.40 -17.72 -23.30
CA ASP A 35 -16.84 -17.77 -23.64
C ASP A 35 -17.74 -18.33 -22.51
N ALA A 36 -17.21 -18.47 -21.30
CA ALA A 36 -17.95 -19.02 -20.16
C ALA A 36 -19.02 -18.06 -19.62
N ASP A 37 -20.08 -18.62 -19.02
CA ASP A 37 -21.06 -17.86 -18.26
C ASP A 37 -20.39 -17.01 -17.18
N VAL A 38 -20.70 -15.71 -17.14
CA VAL A 38 -20.02 -14.72 -16.28
C VAL A 38 -20.18 -15.06 -14.80
N ASP A 39 -21.38 -15.49 -14.40
CA ASP A 39 -21.66 -15.80 -13.00
C ASP A 39 -20.88 -17.06 -12.56
N ALA A 40 -20.85 -18.10 -13.40
CA ALA A 40 -20.04 -19.29 -13.17
C ALA A 40 -18.53 -18.99 -13.15
N HIS A 41 -18.04 -18.16 -14.07
CA HIS A 41 -16.62 -17.79 -14.13
C HIS A 41 -16.19 -16.99 -12.90
N ASN A 42 -17.00 -16.01 -12.47
CA ASN A 42 -16.76 -15.23 -11.27
C ASN A 42 -16.70 -16.11 -10.01
N LEU A 43 -17.64 -17.05 -9.87
CA LEU A 43 -17.64 -18.00 -8.74
C LEU A 43 -16.39 -18.89 -8.75
N ALA A 44 -16.03 -19.45 -9.90
CA ALA A 44 -14.85 -20.29 -10.04
C ALA A 44 -13.55 -19.52 -9.77
N GLN A 45 -13.45 -18.28 -10.26
CA GLN A 45 -12.30 -17.42 -10.04
C GLN A 45 -12.13 -17.06 -8.55
N ARG A 46 -13.24 -16.77 -7.85
CA ARG A 46 -13.26 -16.55 -6.39
C ARG A 46 -12.77 -17.78 -5.62
N ALA A 47 -13.25 -18.97 -6.00
CA ALA A 47 -12.82 -20.22 -5.38
C ALA A 47 -11.33 -20.49 -5.63
N LEU A 48 -10.84 -20.26 -6.86
CA LEU A 48 -9.42 -20.36 -7.19
C LEU A 48 -8.60 -19.40 -6.34
N HIS A 49 -8.96 -18.11 -6.30
CA HIS A 49 -8.24 -17.09 -5.55
C HIS A 49 -8.16 -17.43 -4.04
N ALA A 50 -9.26 -17.91 -3.44
CA ALA A 50 -9.29 -18.31 -2.04
C ALA A 50 -8.28 -19.42 -1.70
N ASN A 51 -7.92 -20.28 -2.67
CA ASN A 51 -6.89 -21.32 -2.47
C ASN A 51 -5.47 -20.73 -2.39
N PHE A 52 -5.21 -19.59 -3.03
CA PHE A 52 -3.89 -18.95 -3.01
C PHE A 52 -3.68 -18.07 -1.77
N THR A 53 -4.75 -17.58 -1.13
CA THR A 53 -4.66 -16.69 0.03
C THR A 53 -3.79 -17.25 1.18
N PRO A 54 -3.96 -18.53 1.60
CA PRO A 54 -3.12 -19.09 2.67
C PRO A 54 -1.64 -19.17 2.29
N PHE A 55 -1.34 -19.47 1.03
CA PHE A 55 0.03 -19.58 0.52
C PHE A 55 0.77 -18.23 0.56
N PHE A 56 0.16 -17.17 0.03
CA PHE A 56 0.76 -15.84 0.09
C PHE A 56 0.93 -15.35 1.54
N ALA A 57 -0.06 -15.58 2.40
CA ALA A 57 0.05 -15.26 3.82
C ALA A 57 1.23 -15.98 4.49
N ALA A 58 1.43 -17.27 4.19
CA ALA A 58 2.50 -18.07 4.75
C ALA A 58 3.89 -17.70 4.19
N ILE A 59 3.99 -17.35 2.90
CA ILE A 59 5.23 -16.81 2.31
C ILE A 59 5.60 -15.47 2.96
N HIS A 60 4.67 -14.53 3.08
CA HIS A 60 4.92 -13.24 3.75
C HIS A 60 5.38 -13.43 5.20
N ALA A 61 4.75 -14.37 5.93
CA ALA A 61 5.18 -14.73 7.26
C ALA A 61 6.63 -15.28 7.28
N SER A 62 6.98 -16.13 6.32
CA SER A 62 8.34 -16.71 6.17
C SER A 62 9.39 -15.62 5.86
N LEU A 63 9.08 -14.70 4.95
CA LEU A 63 9.95 -13.56 4.63
C LEU A 63 10.17 -12.66 5.85
N LYS A 64 9.11 -12.38 6.63
CA LYS A 64 9.22 -11.64 7.88
C LYS A 64 10.09 -12.36 8.92
N GLN A 65 10.05 -13.69 8.98
CA GLN A 65 10.95 -14.47 9.83
C GLN A 65 12.40 -14.38 9.37
N LEU A 66 12.66 -14.42 8.06
CA LEU A 66 14.00 -14.22 7.49
C LEU A 66 14.55 -12.83 7.79
N ASP A 67 13.74 -11.78 7.61
CA ASP A 67 14.12 -10.41 8.00
C ASP A 67 14.50 -10.31 9.48
N LYS A 68 13.70 -10.93 10.35
CA LYS A 68 13.97 -10.96 11.79
C LYS A 68 15.28 -11.71 12.08
N ALA A 69 15.54 -12.84 11.42
CA ALA A 69 16.77 -13.60 11.58
C ALA A 69 18.00 -12.79 11.14
N ILE A 70 17.91 -12.10 10.00
CA ILE A 70 18.99 -11.22 9.49
C ILE A 70 19.26 -10.08 10.46
N ARG A 71 18.22 -9.36 10.93
CA ARG A 71 18.37 -8.27 11.92
C ARG A 71 19.01 -8.77 13.23
N GLN A 72 18.68 -9.98 13.67
CA GLN A 72 19.30 -10.59 14.85
C GLN A 72 20.77 -10.95 14.63
N LEU A 73 21.13 -11.43 13.44
CA LEU A 73 22.53 -11.70 13.08
C LEU A 73 23.36 -10.41 13.10
N GLU A 74 22.83 -9.32 12.54
CA GLU A 74 23.49 -7.99 12.60
C GLU A 74 23.67 -7.52 14.03
N LYS A 75 22.62 -7.61 14.85
CA LYS A 75 22.69 -7.19 16.25
C LYS A 75 23.75 -7.98 17.01
N ARG A 76 23.83 -9.30 16.82
CA ARG A 76 24.86 -10.15 17.43
C ARG A 76 26.26 -9.78 16.95
N ALA A 77 26.43 -9.56 15.64
CA ALA A 77 27.72 -9.15 15.07
C ALA A 77 28.19 -7.80 15.63
N LEU A 78 27.28 -6.82 15.77
CA LEU A 78 27.59 -5.52 16.34
C LEU A 78 28.02 -5.61 17.82
N VAL A 79 27.32 -6.42 18.62
CA VAL A 79 27.66 -6.66 20.03
C VAL A 79 29.07 -7.28 20.15
N LEU A 80 29.37 -8.29 19.32
CA LEU A 80 30.69 -8.93 19.31
C LEU A 80 31.80 -7.98 18.84
N ALA A 81 31.54 -7.15 17.82
CA ALA A 81 32.49 -6.14 17.36
C ALA A 81 32.81 -5.11 18.45
N LYS A 82 31.77 -4.64 19.17
CA LYS A 82 31.92 -3.71 20.30
C LYS A 82 32.71 -4.35 21.46
N ALA A 83 32.43 -5.60 21.80
CA ALA A 83 33.18 -6.33 22.82
C ALA A 83 34.67 -6.53 22.44
N ALA A 84 34.97 -6.63 21.14
CA ALA A 84 36.33 -6.74 20.61
C ALA A 84 37.02 -5.37 20.36
N GLY A 85 36.42 -4.24 20.77
CA GLY A 85 36.99 -2.91 20.57
C GLY A 85 37.03 -2.43 19.11
N LYS A 86 36.31 -3.08 18.20
CA LYS A 86 36.23 -2.70 16.77
C LYS A 86 35.02 -1.79 16.53
N ARG A 87 35.17 -0.77 15.67
CA ARG A 87 34.01 -0.03 15.14
C ARG A 87 33.18 -0.99 14.28
N GLY A 88 31.93 -1.23 14.67
CA GLY A 88 31.02 -2.11 13.95
C GLY A 88 30.72 -1.55 12.57
N SER A 89 31.22 -2.21 11.53
CA SER A 89 30.78 -1.99 10.15
C SER A 89 29.74 -3.05 9.79
N ALA A 90 28.74 -2.70 8.99
CA ALA A 90 27.82 -3.68 8.43
C ALA A 90 28.64 -4.69 7.60
N ASP A 91 28.58 -5.96 8.01
CA ASP A 91 29.28 -7.03 7.29
C ASP A 91 28.74 -7.07 5.85
N ARG A 92 29.65 -7.02 4.86
CA ARG A 92 29.31 -7.09 3.43
C ARG A 92 28.41 -8.30 3.13
N ARG A 93 28.61 -9.41 3.83
CA ARG A 93 27.76 -10.61 3.70
C ARG A 93 26.32 -10.37 4.16
N THR A 94 26.12 -9.59 5.21
CA THR A 94 24.78 -9.29 5.71
C THR A 94 24.03 -8.32 4.80
N LYS A 95 24.76 -7.38 4.18
CA LYS A 95 24.19 -6.53 3.12
C LYS A 95 23.69 -7.38 1.95
N VAL A 96 24.52 -8.30 1.45
CA VAL A 96 24.12 -9.22 0.36
C VAL A 96 22.87 -10.04 0.71
N LEU A 97 22.76 -10.53 1.97
CA LEU A 97 21.57 -11.26 2.42
C LEU A 97 20.33 -10.38 2.44
N LYS A 98 20.43 -9.12 2.89
CA LYS A 98 19.31 -8.16 2.86
C LYS A 98 18.86 -7.88 1.44
N ASP A 99 19.80 -7.60 0.55
CA ASP A 99 19.50 -7.31 -0.86
C ASP A 99 18.80 -8.52 -1.52
N ALA A 100 19.25 -9.75 -1.22
CA ALA A 100 18.61 -10.97 -1.71
C ALA A 100 17.19 -11.19 -1.13
N VAL A 101 16.98 -10.95 0.16
CA VAL A 101 15.64 -11.05 0.78
C VAL A 101 14.71 -9.96 0.25
N GLN A 102 15.22 -8.75 0.00
CA GLN A 102 14.43 -7.68 -0.61
C GLN A 102 14.00 -8.05 -2.04
N ALA A 103 14.91 -8.59 -2.86
CA ALA A 103 14.56 -9.07 -4.19
C ALA A 103 13.47 -10.16 -4.14
N LEU A 104 13.51 -11.05 -3.14
CA LEU A 104 12.48 -12.06 -2.95
C LEU A 104 11.13 -11.45 -2.52
N HIS A 105 11.13 -10.43 -1.66
CA HIS A 105 9.90 -9.67 -1.34
C HIS A 105 9.29 -9.04 -2.58
N ASP A 106 10.12 -8.44 -3.44
CA ASP A 106 9.64 -7.76 -4.64
C ASP A 106 9.04 -8.76 -5.64
N GLU A 107 9.67 -9.93 -5.80
CA GLU A 107 9.15 -11.01 -6.65
C GLU A 107 7.82 -11.56 -6.13
N VAL A 108 7.70 -11.80 -4.82
CA VAL A 108 6.45 -12.28 -4.21
C VAL A 108 5.34 -11.25 -4.39
N LYS A 109 5.62 -9.96 -4.18
CA LYS A 109 4.64 -8.89 -4.41
C LYS A 109 4.21 -8.81 -5.87
N SER A 110 5.16 -8.93 -6.79
CA SER A 110 4.87 -8.94 -8.24
C SER A 110 3.92 -10.09 -8.58
N ALA A 111 4.22 -11.31 -8.10
CA ALA A 111 3.38 -12.48 -8.32
C ALA A 111 1.98 -12.34 -7.68
N GLU A 112 1.90 -11.80 -6.47
CA GLU A 112 0.64 -11.60 -5.73
C GLU A 112 -0.22 -10.47 -6.33
N SER A 113 0.39 -9.48 -6.99
CA SER A 113 -0.32 -8.29 -7.47
C SER A 113 -1.53 -8.61 -8.35
N TRP A 114 -1.44 -9.63 -9.21
CA TRP A 114 -2.56 -10.06 -10.04
C TRP A 114 -3.73 -10.58 -9.23
N PHE A 115 -3.46 -11.37 -8.18
CA PHE A 115 -4.48 -11.87 -7.27
C PHE A 115 -5.18 -10.72 -6.55
N GLN A 116 -4.40 -9.75 -6.05
CA GLN A 116 -4.94 -8.54 -5.42
C GLN A 116 -5.77 -7.68 -6.38
N HIS A 117 -5.37 -7.53 -7.64
CA HIS A 117 -6.14 -6.80 -8.65
C HIS A 117 -7.47 -7.50 -8.97
N VAL A 118 -7.46 -8.83 -9.11
CA VAL A 118 -8.69 -9.61 -9.31
C VAL A 118 -9.62 -9.46 -8.12
N GLN A 119 -9.10 -9.60 -6.89
CA GLN A 119 -9.90 -9.42 -5.68
C GLN A 119 -10.48 -8.00 -5.61
N TRP A 120 -9.68 -6.98 -5.89
CA TRP A 120 -10.12 -5.58 -5.91
C TRP A 120 -11.27 -5.35 -6.90
N LEU A 121 -11.21 -5.95 -8.09
CA LEU A 121 -12.31 -5.90 -9.06
C LEU A 121 -13.55 -6.63 -8.53
N GLN A 122 -13.39 -7.84 -8.01
CA GLN A 122 -14.51 -8.64 -7.52
C GLN A 122 -15.20 -8.04 -6.27
N ASP A 123 -14.46 -7.31 -5.43
CA ASP A 123 -15.01 -6.62 -4.27
C ASP A 123 -15.88 -5.42 -4.68
N ARG A 124 -15.53 -4.75 -5.79
CA ARG A 124 -16.27 -3.60 -6.34
C ARG A 124 -17.34 -3.95 -7.35
N PHE A 125 -17.22 -5.10 -8.00
CA PHE A 125 -18.17 -5.65 -8.96
C PHE A 125 -18.50 -7.10 -8.54
N PRO A 126 -19.32 -7.32 -7.49
CA PRO A 126 -19.54 -8.64 -6.92
C PRO A 126 -20.11 -9.67 -7.89
N GLN A 127 -20.86 -9.20 -8.91
CA GLN A 127 -21.45 -10.01 -9.96
C GLN A 127 -20.59 -10.10 -11.23
N ALA A 128 -19.36 -9.55 -11.22
CA ALA A 128 -18.50 -9.41 -12.40
C ALA A 128 -19.19 -8.75 -13.61
N LYS A 129 -20.16 -7.88 -13.35
CA LYS A 129 -20.92 -7.11 -14.34
C LYS A 129 -20.69 -5.63 -14.06
N TYR A 130 -20.76 -4.82 -15.11
CA TYR A 130 -20.63 -3.38 -14.97
C TYR A 130 -21.75 -2.82 -14.11
N GLU A 131 -21.38 -1.99 -13.14
CA GLU A 131 -22.28 -1.16 -12.36
C GLU A 131 -21.62 0.19 -12.09
N ASP A 132 -22.45 1.22 -11.87
CA ASP A 132 -21.92 2.51 -11.45
C ASP A 132 -21.43 2.40 -10.01
N VAL A 133 -20.14 2.70 -9.79
CA VAL A 133 -19.48 2.63 -8.48
C VAL A 133 -19.04 4.03 -8.09
N ILE A 134 -19.59 4.55 -6.99
CA ILE A 134 -19.29 5.89 -6.47
C ILE A 134 -17.78 6.04 -6.27
N GLY A 135 -17.22 7.16 -6.74
CA GLY A 135 -15.80 7.47 -6.68
C GLY A 135 -14.93 6.68 -7.66
N LEU A 136 -15.50 5.76 -8.46
CA LEU A 136 -14.73 4.93 -9.39
C LEU A 136 -15.21 5.07 -10.84
N CYS A 137 -16.46 4.72 -11.14
CA CYS A 137 -16.96 4.72 -12.51
C CYS A 137 -18.46 5.00 -12.58
N LYS A 138 -18.88 5.67 -13.65
CA LYS A 138 -20.29 5.92 -13.96
C LYS A 138 -20.51 5.97 -15.46
N LEU A 139 -21.60 5.40 -15.95
CA LEU A 139 -22.02 5.50 -17.35
C LEU A 139 -22.84 6.79 -17.54
N ALA A 140 -22.16 7.88 -17.90
CA ALA A 140 -22.80 9.17 -18.10
C ALA A 140 -23.55 9.25 -19.45
N SER A 141 -24.82 9.67 -19.39
CA SER A 141 -25.67 9.89 -20.56
C SER A 141 -25.31 11.20 -21.29
N PRO A 142 -25.64 11.34 -22.59
CA PRO A 142 -25.42 12.59 -23.32
C PRO A 142 -26.07 13.82 -22.67
N THR A 143 -27.21 13.63 -22.00
CA THR A 143 -27.90 14.69 -21.24
C THR A 143 -27.07 15.13 -20.03
N GLU A 144 -26.55 14.19 -19.23
CA GLU A 144 -25.67 14.52 -18.10
C GLU A 144 -24.36 15.19 -18.56
N LEU A 145 -23.81 14.77 -19.71
CA LEU A 145 -22.64 15.45 -20.28
C LEU A 145 -22.96 16.91 -20.61
N MET A 146 -24.11 17.18 -21.23
CA MET A 146 -24.54 18.53 -21.56
C MET A 146 -24.74 19.39 -20.30
N GLU A 147 -25.32 18.83 -19.24
CA GLU A 147 -25.49 19.51 -17.94
C GLU A 147 -24.14 19.85 -17.26
N GLN A 148 -23.09 19.07 -17.55
CA GLN A 148 -21.72 19.30 -17.06
C GLN A 148 -20.86 20.10 -18.07
N ASP A 149 -21.48 20.87 -18.97
CA ASP A 149 -20.80 21.67 -20.00
C ASP A 149 -19.84 20.84 -20.87
N TYR A 150 -20.21 19.58 -21.16
CA TYR A 150 -19.40 18.59 -21.88
C TYR A 150 -18.03 18.30 -21.25
N SER A 151 -17.84 18.62 -19.96
CA SER A 151 -16.61 18.32 -19.25
C SER A 151 -16.48 16.81 -19.04
N LEU A 152 -15.37 16.21 -19.47
CA LEU A 152 -15.10 14.77 -19.27
C LEU A 152 -14.35 14.48 -17.96
N ASN A 153 -14.28 15.43 -17.04
CA ASN A 153 -13.63 15.22 -15.75
C ASN A 153 -14.44 14.19 -14.94
N PRO A 154 -13.89 12.98 -14.64
CA PRO A 154 -14.66 11.90 -13.99
C PRO A 154 -15.27 12.32 -12.66
N GLY A 155 -14.59 13.18 -11.89
CA GLY A 155 -15.07 13.67 -10.60
C GLY A 155 -16.41 14.40 -10.64
N ARG A 156 -16.83 14.88 -11.82
CA ARG A 156 -18.17 15.48 -12.01
C ARG A 156 -19.30 14.46 -12.04
N TYR A 157 -19.00 13.19 -12.27
CA TYR A 157 -19.99 12.14 -12.50
C TYR A 157 -19.97 11.06 -11.42
N VAL A 158 -18.79 10.65 -10.98
CA VAL A 158 -18.64 9.48 -10.09
C VAL A 158 -18.93 9.82 -8.63
N GLY A 159 -18.98 11.11 -8.26
CA GLY A 159 -19.12 11.54 -6.87
C GLY A 159 -17.89 11.18 -6.03
N VAL A 160 -18.01 11.33 -4.71
CA VAL A 160 -16.96 10.97 -3.75
C VAL A 160 -17.60 10.07 -2.70
N VAL A 161 -16.95 8.95 -2.38
CA VAL A 161 -17.33 8.17 -1.20
C VAL A 161 -17.00 9.03 0.01
N ILE A 162 -18.02 9.55 0.68
CA ILE A 162 -17.85 10.12 2.01
C ILE A 162 -17.75 8.91 2.94
N GLU A 163 -16.54 8.43 3.17
CA GLU A 163 -16.33 7.52 4.29
C GLU A 163 -16.69 8.32 5.55
N GLU A 164 -17.62 7.82 6.35
CA GLU A 164 -17.74 8.29 7.74
C GLU A 164 -16.39 7.98 8.38
N ASP A 165 -15.56 9.01 8.54
CA ASP A 165 -14.23 8.96 9.16
C ASP A 165 -14.29 8.62 10.66
N GLY A 166 -15.46 8.20 11.14
CA GLY A 166 -15.77 7.89 12.52
C GLY A 166 -15.76 9.12 13.42
N LYS A 167 -15.60 10.33 12.87
CA LYS A 167 -15.58 11.56 13.66
C LYS A 167 -16.99 12.04 13.92
N THR A 168 -17.23 12.38 15.17
CA THR A 168 -18.44 13.08 15.59
C THR A 168 -18.39 14.55 15.15
N GLU A 169 -19.54 15.23 15.15
CA GLU A 169 -19.59 16.68 14.90
C GLU A 169 -18.71 17.42 15.91
N GLU A 170 -18.68 16.95 17.16
CA GLU A 170 -17.83 17.47 18.22
C GLU A 170 -16.33 17.36 17.88
N ASP A 171 -15.87 16.20 17.40
CA ASP A 171 -14.47 15.98 17.00
C ASP A 171 -14.07 16.91 15.85
N PHE A 172 -14.96 17.12 14.87
CA PHE A 172 -14.71 18.04 13.77
C PHE A 172 -14.58 19.49 14.23
N ILE A 173 -15.45 19.94 15.14
CA ILE A 173 -15.41 21.29 15.69
C ILE A 173 -14.14 21.50 16.51
N GLU A 174 -13.70 20.50 17.28
CA GLU A 174 -12.45 20.55 18.04
C GLU A 174 -11.24 20.71 17.10
N ASP A 175 -11.14 19.87 16.07
CA ASP A 175 -10.08 19.94 15.05
C ASP A 175 -10.06 21.31 14.36
N LEU A 176 -11.23 21.84 13.99
CA LEU A 176 -11.34 23.13 13.34
C LEU A 176 -10.92 24.28 14.27
N CYS A 177 -11.25 24.19 15.56
CA CYS A 177 -10.82 25.17 16.56
C CYS A 177 -9.31 25.15 16.76
N ALA A 178 -8.71 23.96 16.82
CA ALA A 178 -7.26 23.78 16.90
C ALA A 178 -6.57 24.38 15.66
N ALA A 179 -7.02 24.01 14.46
CA ALA A 179 -6.49 24.54 13.21
C ALA A 179 -6.62 26.08 13.11
N ARG A 180 -7.72 26.65 13.61
CA ARG A 180 -7.90 28.11 13.67
C ARG A 180 -6.90 28.76 14.62
N ALA A 181 -6.62 28.15 15.78
CA ALA A 181 -5.65 28.68 16.74
C ALA A 181 -4.22 28.66 16.16
N ASP A 182 -3.87 27.58 15.47
CA ASP A 182 -2.60 27.45 14.76
C ASP A 182 -2.48 28.52 13.66
N LEU A 183 -3.53 28.69 12.86
CA LEU A 183 -3.58 29.72 11.82
C LEU A 183 -3.42 31.12 12.39
N ALA A 184 -4.04 31.42 13.53
CA ALA A 184 -3.89 32.71 14.20
C ALA A 184 -2.45 32.97 14.64
N THR A 185 -1.82 31.97 15.27
CA THR A 185 -0.41 32.03 15.71
C THR A 185 0.53 32.24 14.52
N LEU A 186 0.33 31.50 13.44
CA LEU A 186 1.13 31.65 12.21
C LEU A 186 0.94 33.03 11.57
N SER A 187 -0.28 33.58 11.64
CA SER A 187 -0.59 34.91 11.11
C SER A 187 0.08 36.01 11.93
N GLU A 188 0.11 35.92 13.25
CA GLU A 188 0.87 36.84 14.12
C GLU A 188 2.36 36.82 13.79
N ALA A 189 2.96 35.63 13.71
CA ALA A 189 4.37 35.48 13.35
C ALA A 189 4.68 36.04 11.94
N ALA A 190 3.75 35.89 11.00
CA ALA A 190 3.88 36.46 9.67
C ALA A 190 3.88 38.00 9.70
N HIS A 191 2.99 38.62 10.48
CA HIS A 191 2.95 40.08 10.65
C HIS A 191 4.22 40.62 11.32
N ASP A 192 4.76 39.91 12.31
CA ASP A 192 6.04 40.30 12.95
C ASP A 192 7.18 40.30 11.93
N LEU A 193 7.25 39.25 11.10
CA LEU A 193 8.27 39.15 10.06
C LEU A 193 8.08 40.25 8.99
N GLU A 194 6.84 40.50 8.59
CA GLU A 194 6.48 41.58 7.68
C GLU A 194 6.95 42.94 8.22
N ALA A 195 6.69 43.23 9.50
CA ALA A 195 7.14 44.47 10.15
C ALA A 195 8.66 44.62 10.13
N VAL A 196 9.40 43.55 10.41
CA VAL A 196 10.88 43.55 10.34
C VAL A 196 11.37 43.80 8.91
N ILE A 197 10.74 43.18 7.91
CA ILE A 197 11.07 43.40 6.49
C ILE A 197 10.85 44.88 6.12
N PHE A 198 9.71 45.46 6.49
CA PHE A 198 9.41 46.86 6.18
C PHE A 198 10.36 47.84 6.90
N ALA A 199 10.70 47.57 8.15
CA ALA A 199 11.69 48.37 8.87
C ALA A 199 13.04 48.36 8.15
N ASN A 200 13.54 47.19 7.78
CA ASN A 200 14.80 47.04 7.05
C ASN A 200 14.76 47.71 5.67
N LEU A 201 13.64 47.58 4.94
CA LEU A 201 13.47 48.24 3.65
C LEU A 201 13.54 49.77 3.79
N LYS A 202 12.85 50.33 4.79
CA LYS A 202 12.84 51.78 5.08
C LYS A 202 14.25 52.32 5.33
N GLU A 203 15.07 51.57 6.07
CA GLU A 203 16.49 51.92 6.27
C GLU A 203 17.28 51.88 4.96
N ILE A 204 17.09 50.85 4.14
CA ILE A 204 17.81 50.69 2.86
C ILE A 204 17.46 51.80 1.85
N VAL A 205 16.19 52.21 1.78
CA VAL A 205 15.76 53.27 0.84
C VAL A 205 16.01 54.69 1.35
N GLY A 206 16.49 54.85 2.59
CA GLY A 206 16.84 56.15 3.16
C GLY A 206 15.65 56.98 3.63
N GLU A 207 14.53 56.34 3.97
CA GLU A 207 13.30 56.99 4.46
C GLU A 207 13.24 57.05 6.00
N ALA A 208 14.31 56.66 6.70
CA ALA A 208 14.40 56.54 8.16
C ALA A 208 14.57 57.90 8.88
#